data_AF-A0A5J6MN98-F1
#
_entry.id   AF-A0A5J6MN98-F1
#
_cell.length_a   1.000
_cell.length_b   1.000
_cell.length_c   1.000
_cell.angle_alpha   90.00
_cell.angle_beta   90.00
_cell.angle_gamma   90.00
#
_symmetry.space_group_name_H-M   'P 1'
#
loop_
_entity.id
_entity.type
_entity.pdbx_description
1 polymer ?
#
loop_
_entity_poly.entity_id
_entity_poly.type
_entity_poly.pdbx_seq_one_letter_code
_entity_poly.pdbx_strand_id
1 'polypeptide(L)'
;MADNFDFLDAASDGTALQTRDRRAVRIDRVAAGEGLIFGEVPMHGACCWRADGRYKEAPFGAPGPLDLVPPAAGNAAAQPRASLKDALEDGEGRPFCCD
;
A
#
# COMPACT_ATOMS: atom_id res chain seq x y z
N MET A 1 4.47 -10.53 -23.39
CA MET A 1 3.81 -9.38 -22.75
C MET A 1 3.53 -9.77 -21.32
N ALA A 2 4.42 -9.41 -20.42
CA ALA A 2 4.07 -9.34 -19.01
C ALA A 2 3.79 -7.86 -18.77
N ASP A 3 2.56 -7.52 -18.41
CA ASP A 3 2.21 -6.24 -17.82
C ASP A 3 3.05 -6.08 -16.55
N ASN A 4 4.27 -5.58 -16.72
CA ASN A 4 5.19 -5.30 -15.63
C ASN A 4 4.64 -4.07 -14.92
N PHE A 5 3.87 -4.30 -13.87
CA PHE A 5 3.33 -3.24 -13.03
C PHE A 5 4.47 -2.32 -12.57
N ASP A 6 4.34 -1.03 -12.84
CA ASP A 6 5.34 -0.05 -12.46
C ASP A 6 5.13 0.36 -11.00
N PHE A 7 5.89 -0.26 -10.10
CA PHE A 7 5.82 0.07 -8.68
C PHE A 7 6.41 1.45 -8.37
N LEU A 8 7.30 2.00 -9.21
CA LEU A 8 7.85 3.34 -8.97
C LEU A 8 6.80 4.42 -9.21
N ASP A 9 5.96 4.24 -10.22
CA ASP A 9 4.84 5.14 -10.51
C ASP A 9 3.73 5.00 -9.46
N ALA A 10 3.42 3.75 -9.06
CA ALA A 10 2.34 3.49 -8.10
C ALA A 10 2.70 3.76 -6.63
N ALA A 11 3.99 3.77 -6.27
CA ALA A 11 4.43 4.00 -4.90
C ALA A 11 4.61 5.49 -4.60
N SER A 12 4.18 5.90 -3.42
CA SER A 12 4.39 7.24 -2.85
C SER A 12 4.45 7.13 -1.33
N ASP A 13 4.93 8.17 -0.65
CA ASP A 13 4.88 8.23 0.82
C ASP A 13 3.45 7.96 1.32
N GLY A 14 3.32 7.07 2.29
CA GLY A 14 2.05 6.63 2.85
C GLY A 14 1.28 5.60 2.01
N THR A 15 1.74 5.25 0.80
CA THR A 15 1.08 4.20 -0.01
C THR A 15 1.11 2.87 0.75
N ALA A 16 -0.04 2.22 0.83
CA ALA A 16 -0.16 0.87 1.38
C ALA A 16 -0.04 -0.16 0.25
N LEU A 17 1.00 -0.99 0.31
CA LEU A 17 1.18 -2.14 -0.56
C LEU A 17 1.11 -3.43 0.26
N GLN A 18 1.30 -4.56 -0.41
CA GLN A 18 1.30 -5.87 0.22
C GLN A 18 2.47 -6.70 -0.30
N THR A 19 3.08 -7.52 0.56
CA THR A 19 4.05 -8.53 0.18
C THR A 19 3.37 -9.80 -0.35
N ARG A 20 4.12 -10.69 -1.02
CA ARG A 20 3.61 -11.99 -1.49
C ARG A 20 3.10 -12.87 -0.36
N ASP A 21 3.67 -12.77 0.85
CA ASP A 21 3.16 -13.47 2.03
C ASP A 21 1.96 -12.78 2.71
N ARG A 22 1.37 -11.79 2.04
CA ARG A 22 0.19 -11.03 2.46
C ARG A 22 0.39 -10.09 3.65
N ARG A 23 1.63 -9.65 3.91
CA ARG A 23 1.89 -8.62 4.92
C ARG A 23 1.64 -7.25 4.35
N ALA A 24 1.06 -6.38 5.16
CA ALA A 24 0.93 -4.97 4.82
C ALA A 24 2.32 -4.33 4.75
N VAL A 25 2.50 -3.45 3.77
CA VAL A 25 3.71 -2.63 3.60
C VAL A 25 3.28 -1.18 3.60
N ARG A 26 3.93 -0.36 4.43
CA ARG A 26 3.77 1.09 4.38
C ARG A 26 4.98 1.69 3.68
N ILE A 27 4.76 2.37 2.57
CA ILE A 27 5.85 3.07 1.87
C ILE A 27 6.17 4.37 2.61
N ASP A 28 7.44 4.58 2.91
CA ASP A 28 7.96 5.79 3.58
C ASP A 28 8.64 6.72 2.57
N ARG A 29 9.31 6.16 1.56
CA ARG A 29 10.05 6.95 0.57
C ARG A 29 10.23 6.19 -0.74
N VAL A 30 10.18 6.91 -1.85
CA VAL A 30 10.59 6.40 -3.17
C VAL A 30 11.80 7.18 -3.66
N ALA A 31 12.84 6.47 -4.11
CA ALA A 31 14.02 7.03 -4.75
C ALA A 31 14.01 6.63 -6.23
N ALA A 32 13.19 7.33 -7.02
CA ALA A 32 12.97 7.00 -8.43
C ALA A 32 14.27 7.02 -9.25
N GLY A 33 15.19 7.94 -8.97
CA GLY A 33 16.50 8.00 -9.64
C GLY A 33 17.41 6.79 -9.38
N GLU A 34 17.19 6.08 -8.28
CA GLU A 34 17.91 4.85 -7.93
C GLU A 34 17.10 3.58 -8.26
N GLY A 35 15.85 3.73 -8.69
CA GLY A 35 14.92 2.62 -8.90
C GLY A 35 14.58 1.85 -7.62
N LEU A 36 14.56 2.54 -6.47
CA LEU A 36 14.35 1.94 -5.15
C LEU A 36 13.09 2.48 -4.46
N ILE A 37 12.42 1.60 -3.74
CA ILE A 37 11.24 1.86 -2.92
C ILE A 37 11.58 1.46 -1.49
N PHE A 38 11.32 2.34 -0.52
CA PHE A 38 11.60 2.13 0.89
C PHE A 38 10.30 2.18 1.69
N GLY A 39 10.20 1.31 2.68
CA GLY A 39 9.00 1.19 3.50
C GLY A 39 9.19 0.25 4.66
N GLU A 40 8.15 0.13 5.48
CA GLU A 40 8.13 -0.73 6.65
C GLU A 40 7.19 -1.91 6.48
N VAL A 41 7.66 -3.09 6.92
CA VAL A 41 6.84 -4.30 7.06
C VAL A 41 6.70 -4.62 8.55
N PRO A 42 5.48 -4.77 9.09
CA PRO A 42 5.28 -5.12 10.49
C PRO A 42 6.06 -6.38 10.88
N MET A 43 6.72 -6.32 12.04
CA MET A 43 7.60 -7.38 12.59
C MET A 43 8.91 -7.63 11.81
N HIS A 44 9.13 -6.98 10.68
CA HIS A 44 10.40 -7.03 9.94
C HIS A 44 11.15 -5.69 10.00
N GLY A 45 10.42 -4.59 10.10
CA GLY A 45 10.97 -3.24 10.13
C GLY A 45 11.22 -2.68 8.73
N ALA A 46 12.20 -1.79 8.63
CA ALA A 46 12.54 -1.10 7.39
C ALA A 46 13.04 -2.10 6.32
N CYS A 47 12.45 -2.01 5.14
CA CYS A 47 12.71 -2.85 3.99
C CYS A 47 12.90 -1.98 2.73
N CYS A 48 13.56 -2.54 1.73
CA CYS A 48 13.72 -1.88 0.44
C CYS A 48 13.48 -2.83 -0.73
N TRP A 49 12.80 -2.31 -1.76
CA TRP A 49 12.42 -3.02 -2.96
C TRP A 49 12.97 -2.31 -4.19
N ARG A 50 13.14 -3.08 -5.26
CA ARG A 50 13.48 -2.60 -6.58
C ARG A 50 12.23 -2.14 -7.34
N ALA A 51 12.43 -1.47 -8.46
CA ALA A 51 11.37 -1.05 -9.37
C ALA A 51 10.42 -2.18 -9.83
N ASP A 52 10.90 -3.43 -9.89
CA ASP A 52 10.10 -4.60 -10.24
C ASP A 52 9.36 -5.22 -9.03
N GLY A 53 9.42 -4.58 -7.86
CA GLY A 53 8.77 -5.02 -6.63
C GLY A 53 9.56 -6.09 -5.86
N ARG A 54 10.71 -6.55 -6.35
CA ARG A 54 11.53 -7.54 -5.64
C ARG A 54 12.23 -6.95 -4.43
N TYR A 55 12.29 -7.73 -3.35
CA TYR A 55 13.05 -7.36 -2.16
C TYR A 55 14.55 -7.30 -2.48
N LYS A 56 15.20 -6.18 -2.14
CA LYS A 56 16.59 -5.90 -2.55
C LYS A 56 17.59 -6.86 -1.91
N GLU A 57 17.36 -7.24 -0.66
CA GLU A 57 18.25 -8.10 0.13
C GLU A 57 17.90 -9.59 0.01
N ALA A 58 17.05 -9.96 -0.94
CA ALA A 58 16.74 -11.36 -1.21
C ALA A 58 18.02 -12.13 -1.58
N PRO A 59 18.30 -13.27 -0.93
CA PRO A 59 19.47 -14.08 -1.25
C PRO A 59 19.41 -14.51 -2.72
N PHE A 60 20.50 -14.25 -3.45
CA PHE A 60 20.63 -14.53 -4.88
C PHE A 60 19.56 -13.86 -5.79
N GLY A 61 18.86 -12.83 -5.30
CA GLY A 61 17.82 -12.13 -6.07
C GLY A 61 16.61 -13.02 -6.42
N ALA A 62 16.44 -14.13 -5.69
CA ALA A 62 15.34 -15.05 -5.86
C ALA A 62 14.01 -14.41 -5.41
N PRO A 63 12.88 -14.75 -6.05
CA PRO A 63 11.58 -14.30 -5.59
C PRO A 63 11.32 -14.81 -4.17
N GLY A 64 11.00 -13.88 -3.29
CA GLY A 64 10.85 -14.12 -1.86
C GLY A 64 9.45 -13.82 -1.33
N PRO A 65 9.18 -14.17 -0.05
CA PRO A 65 7.93 -13.81 0.61
C PRO A 65 7.72 -12.29 0.71
N LEU A 66 8.82 -11.53 0.77
CA LEU A 66 8.83 -10.07 0.92
C LEU A 66 8.71 -9.31 -0.40
N ASP A 67 8.60 -9.98 -1.54
CA ASP A 67 8.35 -9.28 -2.81
C ASP A 67 6.99 -8.59 -2.79
N LEU A 68 6.92 -7.37 -3.32
CA LEU A 68 5.68 -6.63 -3.47
C LEU A 68 4.78 -7.30 -4.52
N VAL A 69 3.48 -7.28 -4.25
CA VAL A 69 2.46 -7.66 -5.22
C VAL A 69 1.75 -6.41 -5.74
N PRO A 70 1.39 -6.36 -7.04
CA PRO A 70 0.57 -5.28 -7.56
C PRO A 70 -0.73 -5.21 -6.76
N PRO A 71 -1.20 -4.01 -6.38
CA PRO A 71 -2.52 -3.87 -5.79
C PRO A 71 -3.55 -4.43 -6.78
N ALA A 72 -4.44 -5.31 -6.31
CA ALA A 72 -5.56 -5.77 -7.13
C ALA A 72 -6.30 -4.52 -7.64
N ALA A 73 -6.67 -4.50 -8.92
CA ALA A 73 -7.18 -3.34 -9.66
C ALA A 73 -8.47 -2.67 -9.10
N GLY A 74 -8.92 -3.04 -7.89
CA GLY A 74 -10.01 -2.39 -7.15
C GLY A 74 -9.60 -1.79 -5.80
N ASN A 75 -8.31 -1.80 -5.40
CA ASN A 75 -7.89 -1.38 -4.06
C ASN A 75 -6.99 -0.13 -4.03
N ALA A 76 -6.75 0.52 -5.17
CA ALA A 76 -5.98 1.77 -5.27
C ALA A 76 -6.75 3.03 -4.79
N ALA A 77 -7.78 2.84 -3.98
CA ALA A 77 -8.44 3.93 -3.28
C ALA A 77 -8.57 3.55 -1.81
N ALA A 78 -7.48 3.70 -1.05
CA ALA A 78 -7.64 4.12 0.33
C ALA A 78 -8.20 5.56 0.26
N GLN A 79 -9.50 5.66 -0.03
CA GLN A 79 -10.24 6.88 0.24
C GLN A 79 -9.94 7.24 1.70
N PRO A 80 -9.62 8.50 2.03
CA PRO A 80 -9.57 8.90 3.42
C PRO A 80 -10.91 8.49 4.01
N ARG A 81 -10.89 7.60 5.01
CA ARG A 81 -12.09 7.31 5.79
C ARG A 81 -12.43 8.63 6.46
N ALA A 82 -13.28 9.42 5.80
CA ALA A 82 -13.99 10.51 6.41
C ALA A 82 -14.51 9.95 7.72
N SER A 83 -13.99 10.54 8.80
CA SER A 83 -14.24 10.12 10.16
C SER A 83 -15.74 9.93 10.32
N LEU A 84 -16.18 8.78 10.85
CA LEU A 84 -17.60 8.49 11.12
C LEU A 84 -18.28 9.62 11.91
N LYS A 85 -17.51 10.50 12.55
CA LYS A 85 -17.99 11.73 13.21
C LYS A 85 -18.60 12.76 12.25
N ASP A 86 -18.03 12.98 11.07
CA ASP A 86 -18.54 13.99 10.10
C ASP A 86 -19.93 13.59 9.54
N ALA A 87 -20.20 12.28 9.43
CA ALA A 87 -21.49 11.77 8.97
C ALA A 87 -22.58 11.76 10.06
N LEU A 88 -22.23 11.96 11.33
CA LEU A 88 -23.20 12.06 12.43
C LEU A 88 -23.62 13.51 12.73
N GLU A 89 -22.81 14.51 12.35
CA GLU A 89 -23.12 15.92 12.64
C GLU A 89 -24.00 16.60 11.56
N ASP A 90 -24.19 15.97 10.39
CA ASP A 90 -25.17 16.43 9.36
C ASP A 90 -26.61 15.98 9.67
N GLY A 91 -26.82 15.28 10.80
CA GLY A 91 -28.09 14.67 11.20
C GLY A 91 -28.93 15.50 12.19
N GLU A 92 -28.74 16.81 12.26
CA GLU A 92 -29.54 17.67 13.13
C GLU A 92 -30.90 17.98 12.47
N GLY A 93 -31.79 16.98 12.48
CA GLY A 93 -33.03 17.02 11.69
C GLY A 93 -34.12 16.01 12.02
N ARG A 94 -34.30 15.68 13.31
CA ARG A 94 -35.43 14.94 13.96
C ARG A 94 -35.39 13.40 13.94
N PRO A 95 -35.43 12.76 15.13
CA PRO A 95 -35.82 11.37 15.29
C PRO A 95 -37.33 11.28 15.53
N PHE A 96 -38.09 10.57 14.69
CA PHE A 96 -39.40 10.05 15.11
C PHE A 96 -39.72 8.73 14.42
N CYS A 97 -40.23 7.83 15.27
CA CYS A 97 -40.51 6.42 15.08
C CYS A 97 -41.54 6.10 13.98
N CYS A 98 -41.46 4.84 13.53
CA CYS A 98 -42.50 3.92 13.02
C CYS A 98 -43.82 4.49 12.47
N ASP A 99 -44.16 4.09 11.25
CA ASP A 99 -45.48 3.52 10.90
C ASP A 99 -45.24 2.20 10.15
#